data_AF-A0A7S1PRG1-F1
#
_entry.id   AF-A0A7S1PRG1-F1
#
_cell.length_a   1.000
_cell.length_b   1.000
_cell.length_c   1.000
_cell.angle_alpha   90.00
_cell.angle_beta   90.00
_cell.angle_gamma   90.00
#
_symmetry.space_group_name_H-M   'P 1'
#
loop_
_entity.id
_entity.type
_entity.pdbx_description
1 polymer ?
#
loop_
_entity_poly.entity_id
_entity_poly.type
_entity_poly.pdbx_seq_one_letter_code
_entity_poly.pdbx_strand_id
1 'polypeptide(L)'
;AEMTVEAEGDLAPEAADAEVAVAPLVAQHGLLIRVRQHGEGPCVHVLGPPAAARDAAALLWARFAQGRATALVLQAEGRLQAMEEQMAKDLERDLQDLERECGVRVHQAETMLWVDGADADSVVRARGMLREVLQFYLPEEFLCLGGIKASLLERMVQDGPLRAIAASPGCAVALEREGAEGLAWLCGPRREEARRRIDALAAEGRGAN
;
A
#
# COMPACT_ATOMS: atom_id res chain seq x y z
N ALA A 1 4.03 -0.66 18.90
CA ALA A 1 4.82 0.58 18.99
C ALA A 1 3.87 1.76 18.82
N GLU A 2 4.25 2.92 19.35
CA GLU A 2 3.57 4.20 19.09
C GLU A 2 4.57 5.12 18.38
N MET A 3 4.15 5.70 17.26
CA MET A 3 4.89 6.71 16.50
C MET A 3 4.07 7.99 16.44
N THR A 4 4.77 9.12 16.36
CA THR A 4 4.19 10.47 16.42
C THR A 4 4.70 11.25 15.22
N VAL A 5 3.79 11.81 14.41
CA VAL A 5 4.10 12.61 13.22
C VAL A 5 3.50 14.00 13.39
N GLU A 6 4.37 15.00 13.48
CA GLU A 6 3.96 16.42 13.50
C GLU A 6 3.63 16.88 12.09
N ALA A 7 2.49 17.55 11.90
CA ALA A 7 2.09 18.11 10.62
C ALA A 7 2.49 19.59 10.53
N GLU A 8 2.80 20.05 9.31
CA GLU A 8 3.01 21.47 9.05
C GLU A 8 1.65 22.19 9.01
N GLY A 9 1.56 23.42 9.52
CA GLY A 9 0.29 24.09 9.84
C GLY A 9 -0.79 24.03 8.76
N ASP A 10 -0.43 24.38 7.51
CA ASP A 10 -1.38 24.39 6.38
C ASP A 10 -1.72 22.99 5.84
N LEU A 11 -1.01 21.96 6.31
CA LEU A 11 -1.17 20.55 5.94
C LEU A 11 -1.76 19.71 7.07
N ALA A 12 -2.36 20.37 8.06
CA ALA A 12 -3.07 19.77 9.18
C ALA A 12 -4.02 18.65 8.71
N PRO A 13 -3.71 17.36 8.97
CA PRO A 13 -4.55 16.27 8.51
C PRO A 13 -5.85 16.22 9.30
N GLU A 14 -6.96 15.95 8.64
CA GLU A 14 -8.10 15.35 9.32
C GLU A 14 -7.83 13.85 9.54
N ALA A 15 -8.53 13.24 10.51
CA ALA A 15 -8.37 11.82 10.78
C ALA A 15 -8.65 10.94 9.54
N ALA A 16 -9.64 11.33 8.73
CA ALA A 16 -9.99 10.64 7.50
C ALA A 16 -8.85 10.69 6.46
N ASP A 17 -8.18 11.83 6.30
CA ASP A 17 -7.09 11.97 5.33
C ASP A 17 -5.90 11.08 5.70
N ALA A 18 -5.56 11.05 6.99
CA ALA A 18 -4.49 10.20 7.49
C ALA A 18 -4.82 8.72 7.32
N GLU A 19 -6.04 8.31 7.68
CA GLU A 19 -6.49 6.92 7.51
C GLU A 19 -6.48 6.48 6.05
N VAL A 20 -6.93 7.33 5.12
CA VAL A 20 -6.94 7.03 3.68
C VAL A 20 -5.52 6.82 3.15
N ALA A 21 -4.56 7.67 3.54
CA ALA A 21 -3.18 7.58 3.06
C ALA A 21 -2.47 6.27 3.45
N VAL A 22 -2.83 5.69 4.60
CA VAL A 22 -2.27 4.41 5.08
C VAL A 22 -3.31 3.28 5.13
N ALA A 23 -4.44 3.42 4.43
CA ALA A 23 -5.54 2.47 4.49
C ALA A 23 -5.11 1.02 4.21
N PRO A 24 -4.21 0.74 3.25
CA PRO A 24 -3.73 -0.64 3.05
C PRO A 24 -2.98 -1.18 4.28
N LEU A 25 -2.15 -0.37 4.95
CA LEU A 25 -1.44 -0.79 6.16
C LEU A 25 -2.40 -0.99 7.34
N VAL A 26 -3.43 -0.14 7.47
CA VAL A 26 -4.50 -0.31 8.46
C VAL A 26 -5.24 -1.63 8.25
N ALA A 27 -5.66 -1.91 7.01
CA ALA A 27 -6.38 -3.13 6.67
C ALA A 27 -5.52 -4.38 6.87
N GLN A 28 -4.23 -4.30 6.52
CA GLN A 28 -3.28 -5.42 6.56
C GLN A 28 -2.77 -5.73 7.97
N HIS A 29 -2.42 -4.70 8.75
CA HIS A 29 -1.72 -4.84 10.04
C HIS A 29 -2.53 -4.40 11.25
N GLY A 30 -3.76 -3.93 11.06
CA GLY A 30 -4.61 -3.45 12.14
C GLY A 30 -4.07 -2.18 12.81
N LEU A 31 -3.43 -1.30 12.05
CA LEU A 31 -2.93 -0.03 12.58
C LEU A 31 -4.08 0.84 13.10
N LEU A 32 -3.83 1.55 14.21
CA LEU A 32 -4.72 2.58 14.74
C LEU A 32 -4.10 3.95 14.49
N ILE A 33 -4.82 4.79 13.75
CA ILE A 33 -4.43 6.16 13.44
C ILE A 33 -5.26 7.12 14.29
N ARG A 34 -4.60 8.08 14.95
CA ARG A 34 -5.29 9.08 15.76
C ARG A 34 -4.69 10.45 15.54
N VAL A 35 -5.49 11.42 15.13
CA VAL A 35 -5.06 12.82 15.07
C VAL A 35 -5.43 13.52 16.37
N ARG A 36 -4.47 14.20 17.00
CA ARG A 36 -4.64 14.93 18.26
C ARG A 36 -3.98 16.30 18.16
N GLN A 37 -4.50 17.28 18.90
CA GLN A 37 -3.83 18.56 19.06
C GLN A 37 -2.64 18.41 20.02
N HIS A 38 -1.45 18.84 19.61
CA HIS A 38 -0.24 18.84 20.44
C HIS A 38 0.52 20.16 20.27
N GLY A 39 0.45 21.04 21.27
CA GLY A 39 1.06 22.37 21.18
C GLY A 39 0.36 23.25 20.16
N GLU A 40 1.11 23.76 19.18
CA GLU A 40 0.64 24.71 18.17
C GLU A 40 -0.01 24.05 16.93
N GLY A 41 0.00 22.71 16.83
CA GLY A 41 -0.53 22.01 15.65
C GLY A 41 -1.06 20.60 15.91
N PRO A 42 -1.74 20.01 14.91
CA PRO A 42 -2.18 18.62 14.97
C PRO A 42 -1.02 17.66 14.78
N CYS A 43 -1.13 16.52 15.43
CA CYS A 43 -0.16 15.44 15.40
C CYS A 43 -0.87 14.12 15.14
N VAL A 44 -0.30 13.30 14.26
CA VAL A 44 -0.79 11.96 13.94
C VAL A 44 -0.05 10.93 14.77
N HIS A 45 -0.80 10.21 15.62
CA HIS A 45 -0.32 9.07 16.37
C HIS A 45 -0.63 7.78 15.61
N VAL A 46 0.39 6.95 15.42
CA VAL A 46 0.29 5.65 14.75
C VAL A 46 0.59 4.56 15.77
N LEU A 47 -0.39 3.70 16.05
CA LEU A 47 -0.21 2.56 16.95
C LEU A 47 -0.39 1.25 16.21
N GLY A 48 0.53 0.30 16.41
CA GLY A 48 0.44 -1.04 15.81
C GLY A 48 1.75 -1.83 15.87
N PRO A 49 1.90 -2.88 15.06
CA PRO A 49 3.15 -3.63 14.93
C PRO A 49 4.32 -2.70 14.58
N PRO A 50 5.52 -2.87 15.17
CA PRO A 50 6.62 -1.90 15.05
C PRO A 50 7.01 -1.55 13.61
N ALA A 51 7.19 -2.54 12.74
CA ALA A 51 7.57 -2.33 11.34
C ALA A 51 6.48 -1.53 10.58
N ALA A 52 5.23 -2.01 10.61
CA ALA A 52 4.11 -1.35 9.95
C ALA A 52 3.84 0.07 10.49
N ALA A 53 3.99 0.30 11.80
CA ALA A 53 3.82 1.62 12.41
C ALA A 53 4.92 2.61 11.98
N ARG A 54 6.18 2.15 11.89
CA ARG A 54 7.30 2.95 11.35
C ARG A 54 7.07 3.30 9.88
N ASP A 55 6.68 2.31 9.09
CA ASP A 55 6.43 2.46 7.65
C ASP A 55 5.28 3.45 7.40
N ALA A 56 4.16 3.31 8.12
CA ALA A 56 3.05 4.26 8.09
C ALA A 56 3.48 5.68 8.53
N ALA A 57 4.25 5.81 9.60
CA ALA A 57 4.72 7.11 10.07
C ALA A 57 5.61 7.83 9.04
N ALA A 58 6.49 7.10 8.34
CA ALA A 58 7.32 7.66 7.27
C ALA A 58 6.48 8.21 6.11
N LEU A 59 5.45 7.47 5.70
CA LEU A 59 4.54 7.89 4.63
C LEU A 59 3.70 9.10 5.04
N LEU A 60 3.16 9.10 6.27
CA LEU A 60 2.39 10.21 6.82
C LEU A 60 3.26 11.47 7.00
N TRP A 61 4.53 11.30 7.39
CA TRP A 61 5.48 12.41 7.50
C TRP A 61 5.77 13.04 6.14
N ALA A 62 6.04 12.23 5.10
CA ALA A 62 6.22 12.76 3.74
C ALA A 62 4.99 13.53 3.25
N ARG A 63 3.78 13.04 3.57
CA ARG A 63 2.53 13.68 3.16
C ARG A 63 2.25 14.97 3.91
N PHE A 64 2.25 14.93 5.23
CA PHE A 64 1.71 16.02 6.07
C PHE A 64 2.77 16.96 6.66
N ALA A 65 4.04 16.55 6.72
CA ALA A 65 5.13 17.40 7.17
C ALA A 65 5.95 17.99 6.03
N GLN A 66 5.88 17.41 4.82
CA GLN A 66 6.60 17.91 3.64
C GLN A 66 5.68 18.30 2.48
N GLY A 67 4.37 18.09 2.60
CA GLY A 67 3.40 18.42 1.54
C GLY A 67 3.60 17.62 0.26
N ARG A 68 4.14 16.41 0.34
CA ARG A 68 4.41 15.59 -0.85
C ARG A 68 3.23 14.68 -1.15
N ALA A 69 2.99 14.44 -2.44
CA ALA A 69 2.10 13.36 -2.86
C ALA A 69 2.76 12.02 -2.52
N THR A 70 1.98 11.07 -2.02
CA THR A 70 2.46 9.76 -1.58
C THR A 70 1.58 8.63 -2.11
N ALA A 71 2.20 7.48 -2.36
CA ALA A 71 1.54 6.24 -2.72
C ALA A 71 2.35 5.04 -2.19
N LEU A 72 1.70 3.89 -1.99
CA LEU A 72 2.39 2.69 -1.50
C LEU A 72 2.01 1.45 -2.31
N VAL A 73 2.90 0.46 -2.27
CA VAL A 73 2.69 -0.90 -2.75
C VAL A 73 3.06 -1.85 -1.62
N LEU A 74 2.07 -2.57 -1.08
CA LEU A 74 2.32 -3.53 0.00
C LEU A 74 3.15 -4.71 -0.49
N GLN A 75 3.99 -5.25 0.38
CA GLN A 75 4.63 -6.54 0.19
C GLN A 75 4.42 -7.41 1.43
N ALA A 76 4.49 -8.73 1.26
CA ALA A 76 4.74 -9.59 2.40
C ALA A 76 6.14 -9.26 2.96
N GLU A 77 6.25 -9.32 4.28
CA GLU A 77 7.47 -8.90 5.01
C GLU A 77 8.73 -9.59 4.47
N GLY A 78 9.76 -8.79 4.20
CA GLY A 78 11.09 -9.28 3.83
C GLY A 78 11.22 -9.84 2.40
N ARG A 79 10.20 -9.75 1.53
CA ARG A 79 10.23 -10.40 0.21
C ARG A 79 11.31 -9.83 -0.70
N LEU A 80 11.43 -8.51 -0.74
CA LEU A 80 12.49 -7.86 -1.52
C LEU A 80 13.88 -8.07 -0.91
N GLN A 81 13.97 -8.12 0.41
CA GLN A 81 15.24 -8.34 1.11
C GLN A 81 15.75 -9.78 0.93
N ALA A 82 14.86 -10.72 0.59
CA ALA A 82 15.21 -12.10 0.29
C ALA A 82 15.63 -12.33 -1.17
N MET A 83 15.68 -11.29 -2.01
CA MET A 83 16.15 -11.39 -3.39
C MET A 83 17.62 -11.80 -3.45
N GLU A 84 17.98 -12.58 -4.47
CA GLU A 84 19.37 -12.86 -4.78
C GLU A 84 20.13 -11.56 -5.11
N GLU A 85 21.41 -11.48 -4.72
CA GLU A 85 22.20 -10.24 -4.81
C GLU A 85 22.20 -9.62 -6.22
N GLN A 86 22.31 -10.46 -7.25
CA GLN A 86 22.29 -9.97 -8.64
C GLN A 86 20.92 -9.38 -8.99
N MET A 87 19.84 -10.08 -8.64
CA MET A 87 18.47 -9.62 -8.87
C MET A 87 18.17 -8.34 -8.10
N ALA A 88 18.67 -8.21 -6.86
CA ALA A 88 18.52 -7.00 -6.05
C ALA A 88 19.22 -5.78 -6.68
N LYS A 89 20.43 -5.97 -7.23
CA LYS A 89 21.14 -4.90 -7.97
C LYS A 89 20.41 -4.51 -9.25
N ASP A 90 19.83 -5.47 -9.95
CA ASP A 90 19.07 -5.22 -11.17
C ASP A 90 17.80 -4.42 -10.85
N LEU A 91 17.05 -4.84 -9.81
CA LEU A 91 15.90 -4.10 -9.28
C LEU A 91 16.29 -2.68 -8.87
N GLU A 92 17.40 -2.50 -8.15
CA GLU A 92 17.84 -1.16 -7.70
C GLU A 92 18.07 -0.21 -8.89
N ARG A 93 18.65 -0.69 -9.99
CA ARG A 93 18.82 0.11 -11.21
C ARG A 93 17.48 0.45 -11.86
N ASP A 94 16.57 -0.51 -11.96
CA ASP A 94 15.23 -0.27 -12.52
C ASP A 94 14.42 0.72 -11.67
N LEU A 95 14.58 0.68 -10.35
CA LEU A 95 13.97 1.66 -9.45
C LEU A 95 14.55 3.06 -9.67
N GLN A 96 15.88 3.20 -9.84
CA GLN A 96 16.51 4.48 -10.17
C GLN A 96 16.04 5.02 -11.54
N ASP A 97 15.82 4.13 -12.51
CA ASP A 97 15.29 4.50 -13.82
C ASP A 97 13.84 4.99 -13.71
N LEU A 98 13.00 4.29 -12.95
CA LEU A 98 11.62 4.68 -12.64
C LEU A 98 11.56 6.04 -11.91
N GLU A 99 12.40 6.25 -10.90
CA GLU A 99 12.52 7.52 -10.18
C GLU A 99 12.83 8.69 -11.12
N ARG A 100 13.80 8.50 -12.02
CA ARG A 100 14.18 9.51 -13.02
C ARG A 100 13.08 9.76 -14.05
N GLU A 101 12.43 8.71 -14.53
CA GLU A 101 11.35 8.81 -15.52
C GLU A 101 10.13 9.56 -14.97
N CYS A 102 9.75 9.29 -13.73
CA CYS A 102 8.55 9.86 -13.11
C CYS A 102 8.82 11.14 -12.30
N GLY A 103 10.08 11.47 -12.01
CA GLY A 103 10.43 12.61 -11.15
C GLY A 103 9.98 12.41 -9.70
N VAL A 104 10.09 11.17 -9.20
CA VAL A 104 9.66 10.76 -7.85
C VAL A 104 10.84 10.14 -7.09
N ARG A 105 10.63 9.78 -5.82
CA ARG A 105 11.53 8.89 -5.09
C ARG A 105 10.79 7.63 -4.66
N VAL A 106 11.47 6.50 -4.71
CA VAL A 106 10.98 5.19 -4.26
C VAL A 106 11.76 4.81 -3.01
N HIS A 107 11.03 4.45 -1.98
CA HIS A 107 11.57 4.05 -0.69
C HIS A 107 11.21 2.59 -0.44
N GLN A 108 12.22 1.80 -0.10
CA GLN A 108 12.04 0.41 0.29
C GLN A 108 11.92 0.32 1.81
N ALA A 109 10.81 -0.23 2.28
CA ALA A 109 10.56 -0.51 3.68
C ALA A 109 10.36 -2.02 3.89
N GLU A 110 10.07 -2.41 5.12
CA GLU A 110 9.99 -3.82 5.51
C GLU A 110 8.65 -4.45 5.08
N THR A 111 7.57 -3.67 5.15
CA THR A 111 6.20 -4.13 4.81
C THR A 111 5.66 -3.55 3.50
N MET A 112 6.39 -2.60 2.89
CA MET A 112 5.95 -1.95 1.66
C MET A 112 7.12 -1.37 0.87
N LEU A 113 6.85 -1.03 -0.38
CA LEU A 113 7.54 0.06 -1.05
C LEU A 113 6.61 1.26 -1.08
N TRP A 114 7.15 2.46 -1.01
CA TRP A 114 6.34 3.68 -1.15
C TRP A 114 7.04 4.70 -2.01
N VAL A 115 6.23 5.55 -2.63
CA VAL A 115 6.65 6.56 -3.58
C VAL A 115 6.25 7.93 -3.06
N ASP A 116 7.13 8.92 -3.18
CA ASP A 116 6.78 10.30 -2.94
C ASP A 116 7.30 11.27 -4.00
N GLY A 117 6.55 12.35 -4.23
CA GLY A 117 6.79 13.30 -5.32
C GLY A 117 6.10 14.63 -5.09
N ALA A 118 6.47 15.65 -5.85
CA ALA A 118 5.80 16.95 -5.82
C ALA A 118 4.45 16.91 -6.56
N ASP A 119 4.29 16.00 -7.52
CA ASP A 119 3.12 15.87 -8.38
C ASP A 119 2.38 14.55 -8.13
N ALA A 120 1.07 14.62 -7.96
CA ALA A 120 0.24 13.45 -7.63
C ALA A 120 0.11 12.48 -8.80
N ASP A 121 0.02 12.99 -10.03
CA ASP A 121 -0.14 12.16 -11.23
C ASP A 121 1.15 11.36 -11.49
N SER A 122 2.32 11.97 -11.33
CA SER A 122 3.62 11.29 -11.35
C SER A 122 3.71 10.19 -10.29
N VAL A 123 3.24 10.43 -9.07
CA VAL A 123 3.25 9.42 -8.00
C VAL A 123 2.31 8.25 -8.31
N VAL A 124 1.12 8.51 -8.85
CA VAL A 124 0.18 7.47 -9.30
C VAL A 124 0.77 6.64 -10.43
N ARG A 125 1.36 7.29 -11.44
CA ARG A 125 2.04 6.61 -12.55
C ARG A 125 3.19 5.74 -12.05
N ALA A 126 4.05 6.30 -11.20
CA ALA A 126 5.19 5.59 -10.63
C ALA A 126 4.75 4.36 -9.81
N ARG A 127 3.66 4.46 -9.04
CA ARG A 127 3.09 3.29 -8.35
C ARG A 127 2.65 2.20 -9.34
N GLY A 128 2.04 2.58 -10.46
CA GLY A 128 1.67 1.63 -11.52
C GLY A 128 2.89 0.90 -12.09
N MET A 129 3.91 1.65 -12.51
CA MET A 129 5.18 1.11 -13.01
C MET A 129 5.87 0.23 -11.97
N LEU A 130 5.84 0.62 -10.69
CA LEU A 130 6.45 -0.16 -9.61
C LEU A 130 5.81 -1.54 -9.47
N ARG A 131 4.48 -1.65 -9.63
CA ARG A 131 3.80 -2.96 -9.63
C ARG A 131 4.18 -3.84 -10.82
N GLU A 132 4.44 -3.24 -11.97
CA GLU A 132 4.90 -3.96 -13.17
C GLU A 132 6.32 -4.49 -12.95
N VAL A 133 7.23 -3.65 -12.45
CA VAL A 133 8.60 -4.04 -12.08
C VAL A 133 8.59 -5.18 -11.07
N LEU A 134 7.80 -5.08 -10.00
CA LEU A 134 7.72 -6.12 -8.97
C LEU A 134 7.20 -7.46 -9.51
N GLN A 135 6.20 -7.43 -10.40
CA GLN A 135 5.69 -8.63 -11.06
C GLN A 135 6.71 -9.24 -12.04
N PHE A 136 7.54 -8.42 -12.68
CA PHE A 136 8.60 -8.92 -13.56
C PHE A 136 9.66 -9.71 -12.79
N TYR A 137 10.14 -9.17 -11.67
CA TYR A 137 11.18 -9.81 -10.86
C TYR A 137 10.70 -11.00 -10.05
N LEU A 138 9.49 -10.90 -9.49
CA LEU A 138 8.95 -11.91 -8.58
C LEU A 138 7.52 -12.30 -9.01
N PRO A 139 7.33 -12.87 -10.21
CA PRO A 139 6.00 -13.21 -10.75
C PRO A 139 5.29 -14.29 -9.94
N GLU A 140 6.06 -15.09 -9.19
CA GLU A 140 5.52 -16.10 -8.28
C GLU A 140 5.11 -15.55 -6.92
N GLU A 141 5.51 -14.33 -6.58
CA GLU A 141 5.21 -13.68 -5.30
C GLU A 141 4.19 -12.54 -5.45
N PHE A 142 4.17 -11.84 -6.58
CA PHE A 142 3.27 -10.71 -6.82
C PHE A 142 2.22 -11.03 -7.88
N LEU A 143 0.99 -10.58 -7.65
CA LEU A 143 -0.11 -10.70 -8.59
C LEU A 143 -0.98 -9.45 -8.56
N CYS A 144 -1.22 -8.88 -9.73
CA CYS A 144 -2.16 -7.80 -9.92
C CYS A 144 -3.40 -8.29 -10.66
N LEU A 145 -4.57 -8.06 -10.08
CA LEU A 145 -5.87 -8.33 -10.69
C LEU A 145 -6.55 -6.99 -10.98
N GLY A 146 -6.59 -6.58 -12.26
CA GLY A 146 -7.27 -5.38 -12.73
C GLY A 146 -8.72 -5.63 -13.17
N GLY A 147 -9.41 -4.55 -13.56
CA GLY A 147 -10.78 -4.63 -14.11
C GLY A 147 -11.84 -5.04 -13.10
N ILE A 148 -11.61 -4.82 -11.80
CA ILE A 148 -12.55 -5.20 -10.75
C ILE A 148 -13.67 -4.16 -10.70
N LYS A 149 -14.92 -4.60 -10.86
CA LYS A 149 -16.07 -3.69 -10.73
C LYS A 149 -16.14 -3.08 -9.34
N ALA A 150 -16.53 -1.81 -9.24
CA ALA A 150 -16.73 -1.10 -7.98
C ALA A 150 -17.56 -1.89 -6.94
N SER A 151 -18.67 -2.51 -7.35
CA SER A 151 -19.52 -3.30 -6.45
C SER A 151 -18.87 -4.60 -5.97
N LEU A 152 -18.00 -5.22 -6.77
CA LEU A 152 -17.22 -6.38 -6.34
C LEU A 152 -16.12 -5.94 -5.37
N LEU A 153 -15.45 -4.82 -5.63
CA LEU A 153 -14.43 -4.27 -4.74
C LEU A 153 -15.01 -3.96 -3.35
N GLU A 154 -16.19 -3.32 -3.29
CA GLU A 154 -16.91 -3.05 -2.04
C GLU A 154 -17.24 -4.33 -1.27
N ARG A 155 -17.66 -5.40 -1.97
CA ARG A 155 -17.86 -6.72 -1.36
C ARG A 155 -16.57 -7.32 -0.83
N MET A 156 -15.47 -7.22 -1.59
CA MET A 156 -14.16 -7.72 -1.19
C MET A 156 -13.64 -7.03 0.08
N VAL A 157 -13.83 -5.72 0.21
CA VAL A 157 -13.46 -4.95 1.42
C VAL A 157 -14.20 -5.47 2.67
N GLN A 158 -15.46 -5.87 2.52
CA GLN A 158 -16.27 -6.38 3.64
C GLN A 158 -16.07 -7.87 3.91
N ASP A 159 -15.42 -8.60 3.00
CA ASP A 159 -15.28 -10.04 3.06
C ASP A 159 -14.40 -10.48 4.25
N GLY A 160 -15.01 -11.15 5.23
CA GLY A 160 -14.30 -11.67 6.41
C GLY A 160 -13.17 -12.65 6.06
N PRO A 161 -13.43 -13.69 5.24
CA PRO A 161 -12.39 -14.63 4.79
C PRO A 161 -11.21 -13.95 4.09
N LEU A 162 -11.45 -13.04 3.14
CA LEU A 162 -10.37 -12.32 2.45
C LEU A 162 -9.54 -11.47 3.42
N ARG A 163 -10.19 -10.78 4.38
CA ARG A 163 -9.48 -10.03 5.42
C ARG A 163 -8.65 -10.93 6.34
N ALA A 164 -9.14 -12.13 6.66
CA ALA A 164 -8.38 -13.10 7.44
C ALA A 164 -7.13 -13.59 6.68
N ILE A 165 -7.25 -13.79 5.36
CA ILE A 165 -6.11 -14.11 4.50
C ILE A 165 -5.12 -12.94 4.44
N ALA A 166 -5.62 -11.71 4.27
CA ALA A 166 -4.80 -10.50 4.26
C ALA A 166 -4.00 -10.37 5.55
N ALA A 167 -4.66 -10.43 6.72
CA ALA A 167 -4.00 -10.31 8.02
C ALA A 167 -3.05 -11.47 8.39
N SER A 168 -2.96 -12.51 7.56
CA SER A 168 -2.10 -13.65 7.84
C SER A 168 -0.64 -13.35 7.51
N PRO A 169 0.33 -13.84 8.31
CA PRO A 169 1.74 -13.68 8.02
C PRO A 169 2.12 -14.18 6.62
N GLY A 170 2.99 -13.43 5.94
CA GLY A 170 3.44 -13.80 4.60
C GLY A 170 2.40 -13.59 3.50
N CYS A 171 1.33 -12.84 3.75
CA CYS A 171 0.40 -12.41 2.72
C CYS A 171 0.22 -10.90 2.83
N ALA A 172 0.15 -10.18 1.71
CA ALA A 172 -0.34 -8.82 1.69
C ALA A 172 -1.43 -8.68 0.62
N VAL A 173 -2.52 -8.02 0.97
CA VAL A 173 -3.63 -7.74 0.05
C VAL A 173 -3.95 -6.26 0.12
N ALA A 174 -3.77 -5.54 -0.99
CA ALA A 174 -4.25 -4.17 -1.15
C ALA A 174 -5.40 -4.15 -2.16
N LEU A 175 -6.50 -3.49 -1.77
CA LEU A 175 -7.67 -3.29 -2.61
C LEU A 175 -7.78 -1.80 -2.91
N GLU A 176 -7.78 -1.46 -4.19
CA GLU A 176 -7.68 -0.07 -4.62
C GLU A 176 -8.71 0.24 -5.69
N ARG A 177 -9.17 1.51 -5.70
CA ARG A 177 -10.03 2.04 -6.75
C ARG A 177 -9.17 2.87 -7.70
N GLU A 178 -9.29 2.60 -9.00
CA GLU A 178 -8.61 3.30 -10.08
C GLU A 178 -9.67 3.76 -11.09
N GLY A 179 -10.14 5.00 -10.92
CA GLY A 179 -11.24 5.54 -11.71
C GLY A 179 -12.56 4.78 -11.46
N ALA A 180 -13.16 4.25 -12.54
CA ALA A 180 -14.41 3.49 -12.48
C ALA A 180 -14.21 2.00 -12.15
N GLU A 181 -12.97 1.53 -12.23
CA GLU A 181 -12.59 0.15 -11.95
C GLU A 181 -11.76 0.08 -10.67
N GLY A 182 -11.47 -1.14 -10.24
CA GLY A 182 -10.66 -1.44 -9.09
C GLY A 182 -9.58 -2.44 -9.43
N LEU A 183 -8.65 -2.55 -8.50
CA LEU A 183 -7.48 -3.39 -8.58
C LEU A 183 -7.30 -4.13 -7.25
N ALA A 184 -6.92 -5.40 -7.33
CA ALA A 184 -6.45 -6.16 -6.18
C ALA A 184 -4.98 -6.51 -6.39
N TRP A 185 -4.14 -6.05 -5.47
CA TRP A 185 -2.72 -6.34 -5.40
C TRP A 185 -2.48 -7.40 -4.33
N LEU A 186 -1.88 -8.51 -4.72
CA LEU A 186 -1.63 -9.66 -3.85
C LEU A 186 -0.12 -9.93 -3.82
N CYS A 187 0.43 -10.13 -2.62
CA CYS A 187 1.84 -10.47 -2.43
C CYS A 187 2.00 -11.64 -1.44
N GLY A 188 2.92 -12.54 -1.74
CA GLY A 188 3.40 -13.59 -0.84
C GLY A 188 2.79 -14.98 -1.08
N PRO A 189 3.23 -16.01 -0.33
CA PRO A 189 2.87 -17.41 -0.52
C PRO A 189 1.37 -17.73 -0.49
N ARG A 190 0.54 -16.88 0.13
CA ARG A 190 -0.92 -17.08 0.18
C ARG A 190 -1.69 -16.32 -0.90
N ARG A 191 -1.01 -15.69 -1.87
CA ARG A 191 -1.67 -14.94 -2.95
C ARG A 191 -2.66 -15.78 -3.75
N GLU A 192 -2.38 -17.06 -3.99
CA GLU A 192 -3.30 -17.96 -4.73
C GLU A 192 -4.54 -18.32 -3.90
N GLU A 193 -4.45 -18.31 -2.57
CA GLU A 193 -5.61 -18.44 -1.70
C GLU A 193 -6.49 -17.19 -1.76
N ALA A 194 -5.88 -16.00 -1.66
CA ALA A 194 -6.58 -14.73 -1.81
C ALA A 194 -7.26 -14.61 -3.18
N ARG A 195 -6.54 -14.97 -4.26
CA ARG A 195 -7.07 -15.00 -5.64
C ARG A 195 -8.29 -15.90 -5.74
N ARG A 196 -8.21 -17.15 -5.24
CA ARG A 196 -9.36 -18.07 -5.26
C ARG A 196 -10.57 -17.51 -4.52
N ARG A 197 -10.35 -16.79 -3.41
CA ARG A 197 -11.46 -16.13 -2.69
C ARG A 197 -12.08 -15.00 -3.52
N ILE A 198 -11.25 -14.19 -4.19
CA ILE A 198 -11.72 -13.13 -5.10
C ILE A 198 -12.53 -13.71 -6.25
N ASP A 199 -12.05 -14.79 -6.87
CA ASP A 199 -12.76 -15.50 -7.95
C ASP A 199 -14.12 -16.04 -7.48
N ALA A 200 -14.19 -16.58 -6.26
CA ALA A 200 -15.44 -17.03 -5.65
C ALA A 200 -16.43 -15.88 -5.46
N LEU A 201 -15.99 -14.74 -4.91
CA LEU A 201 -16.81 -13.54 -4.76
C LEU A 201 -17.33 -13.03 -6.11
N ALA A 202 -16.48 -13.07 -7.14
CA ALA A 202 -16.85 -12.69 -8.49
C ALA A 202 -17.91 -13.62 -9.10
N ALA A 203 -17.81 -14.94 -8.85
CA ALA A 203 -18.78 -15.93 -9.31
C ALA A 203 -20.15 -15.78 -8.62
N GLU A 204 -20.16 -15.60 -7.28
CA GLU A 204 -21.38 -15.36 -6.49
C GLU A 204 -22.17 -14.14 -7.02
N GLY A 205 -21.48 -13.08 -7.44
CA GLY A 205 -22.10 -11.86 -7.95
C GLY A 205 -22.80 -12.01 -9.31
N ARG A 206 -22.49 -13.07 -10.08
CA ARG A 206 -23.14 -13.33 -11.38
C ARG A 206 -24.46 -14.07 -11.25
N GLY A 207 -24.67 -14.81 -10.15
CA GLY A 207 -25.88 -15.60 -9.93
C GLY A 207 -27.05 -14.83 -9.29
N ALA A 208 -26.83 -13.57 -8.89
CA ALA A 208 -27.83 -12.74 -8.21
C ALA A 208 -28.59 -11.76 -9.13
N ASN A 209 -28.31 -11.78 -10.44
CA ASN A 209 -28.98 -10.99 -11.47
C ASN A 209 -29.77 -11.91 -12.40
#